data_AF-A0A0K0E0D7-F1
#
_entry.id   AF-A0A0K0E0D7-F1
#
_cell.length_a   1.000
_cell.length_b   1.000
_cell.length_c   1.000
_cell.angle_alpha   90.00
_cell.angle_beta   90.00
_cell.angle_gamma   90.00
#
_symmetry.space_group_name_H-M   'P 1'
#
loop_
_entity.id
_entity.type
_entity.pdbx_description
1 polymer ?
#
loop_
_entity_poly.entity_id
_entity_poly.type
_entity_poly.pdbx_seq_one_letter_code
_entity_poly.pdbx_strand_id
1 'polypeptide(L)'
;MSQRKGSDGLKSRSNIEYSLINIGTAIPISLMSGAQRRRKFMHRNTHFTDSIDSYNDNEASLRSSLKSPPPSTQKDNRFLTVPQDESFGEDVGSSDTLEKIPIRARSQSWLIRTRHLYDDAGAAKTPILSMMLYAISIIILVCTFPWSLPFCVKVCREYERAVIFRLGRLLGSGTKGPGLYFIIPCLDTYKVVDLRVLSFDVPPQEILSRDSVTVSVEAVIYFRVQNPVISVTNVNDAQFSTKLLAQTTLRNVLGTKTLSEILQERDNIASVTEKVLDEGTDPWGVKVQRVEIKDIRLPHQLMRSMATEAEAARRAVARMVQCQGEKIASTALKDAADIMCSNQTTVYLRYLQTLGHIANQNNETIVVPFPVEVMQHFLKKYGYKNCYNNDDKGNVSKRNGKDYVLDMTPIVIPKSVSPANLVETLDQKKSL
;
A
#
# COMPACT_ATOMS: atom_id res chain seq x y z
N MET A 1 -27.03 -65.99 15.53
CA MET A 1 -26.90 -67.28 14.83
C MET A 1 -27.38 -67.12 13.39
N SER A 2 -26.69 -67.77 12.44
CA SER A 2 -27.06 -67.98 11.02
C SER A 2 -27.01 -66.72 10.11
N GLN A 3 -26.33 -66.67 8.97
CA GLN A 3 -25.69 -67.70 8.15
C GLN A 3 -24.41 -67.17 7.48
N ARG A 4 -23.36 -68.00 7.52
CA ARG A 4 -22.30 -68.02 6.51
C ARG A 4 -22.80 -68.82 5.30
N LYS A 5 -22.82 -68.20 4.13
CA LYS A 5 -22.74 -68.83 2.81
C LYS A 5 -21.99 -67.81 1.95
N GLY A 6 -20.85 -68.09 1.35
CA GLY A 6 -20.50 -69.28 0.60
C GLY A 6 -19.90 -68.72 -0.68
N SER A 7 -18.58 -68.81 -0.76
CA SER A 7 -17.77 -68.37 -1.89
C SER A 7 -18.01 -69.32 -3.05
N ASP A 8 -18.56 -68.85 -4.16
CA ASP A 8 -18.49 -69.56 -5.44
C ASP A 8 -17.98 -68.60 -6.50
N GLY A 9 -16.73 -68.86 -6.91
CA GLY A 9 -16.18 -68.37 -8.15
C GLY A 9 -16.77 -69.13 -9.36
N LEU A 10 -16.24 -68.79 -10.53
CA LEU A 10 -16.55 -69.31 -11.85
C LEU A 10 -17.81 -68.71 -12.52
N LYS A 11 -17.56 -67.78 -13.44
CA LYS A 11 -17.51 -68.11 -14.88
C LYS A 11 -17.19 -66.86 -15.70
N SER A 12 -16.00 -66.89 -16.28
CA SER A 12 -15.66 -66.16 -17.50
C SER A 12 -16.77 -66.38 -18.53
N ARG A 13 -17.52 -65.32 -18.85
CA ARG A 13 -18.44 -65.30 -20.00
C ARG A 13 -18.01 -64.18 -20.93
N SER A 14 -17.28 -64.60 -21.95
CA SER A 14 -17.33 -64.15 -23.34
C SER A 14 -17.79 -62.72 -23.56
N ASN A 15 -16.82 -61.88 -23.91
CA ASN A 15 -16.99 -60.62 -24.61
C ASN A 15 -17.88 -60.82 -25.84
N ILE A 16 -19.13 -60.38 -25.77
CA ILE A 16 -19.97 -60.16 -26.95
C ILE A 16 -19.93 -58.65 -27.20
N GLU A 17 -19.13 -58.28 -28.19
CA GLU A 17 -19.10 -56.94 -28.78
C GLU A 17 -20.50 -56.61 -29.32
N TYR A 18 -21.29 -55.89 -28.54
CA TYR A 18 -22.40 -55.14 -29.11
C TYR A 18 -21.83 -53.83 -29.63
N SER A 19 -21.56 -53.81 -30.94
CA SER A 19 -21.46 -52.60 -31.74
C SER A 19 -22.82 -51.90 -31.75
N LEU A 20 -23.20 -51.31 -30.63
CA LEU A 20 -24.33 -50.40 -30.60
C LEU A 20 -23.87 -49.12 -31.28
N ILE A 21 -24.17 -49.09 -32.59
CA ILE A 21 -24.29 -47.92 -33.43
C ILE A 21 -24.99 -46.86 -32.57
N ASN A 22 -24.19 -45.92 -32.05
CA ASN A 22 -24.67 -44.75 -31.34
C ASN A 22 -25.35 -43.87 -32.39
N ILE A 23 -26.60 -44.19 -32.73
CA ILE A 23 -27.53 -43.27 -33.33
C ILE A 23 -27.69 -42.17 -32.29
N GLY A 24 -26.90 -41.11 -32.45
CA GLY A 24 -26.95 -39.92 -31.64
C GLY A 24 -28.30 -39.27 -31.81
N THR A 25 -29.30 -39.71 -31.04
CA THR A 25 -30.50 -38.94 -30.79
C THR A 25 -30.07 -37.72 -29.99
N ALA A 26 -29.74 -36.65 -30.70
CA ALA A 26 -29.47 -35.35 -30.13
C ALA A 26 -30.77 -34.86 -29.47
N ILE A 27 -30.93 -35.12 -28.17
CA ILE A 27 -32.05 -34.57 -27.40
C ILE A 27 -31.92 -33.04 -27.44
N PRO A 28 -32.91 -32.30 -27.96
CA PRO A 28 -32.88 -30.84 -27.99
C PRO A 28 -32.75 -30.29 -26.57
N ILE A 29 -31.92 -29.25 -26.41
CA ILE A 29 -31.53 -28.65 -25.13
C ILE A 29 -32.74 -28.11 -24.33
N SER A 30 -33.90 -27.96 -24.96
CA SER A 30 -35.17 -27.59 -24.33
C SER A 30 -35.79 -28.68 -23.45
N LEU A 31 -35.50 -29.96 -23.71
CA LEU A 31 -36.08 -31.11 -23.00
C LEU A 31 -35.18 -31.67 -21.88
N MET A 32 -33.99 -31.11 -21.69
CA MET A 32 -33.06 -31.57 -20.66
C MET A 32 -33.39 -31.00 -19.27
N SER A 33 -33.51 -31.88 -18.27
CA SER A 33 -33.54 -31.49 -16.86
C SER A 33 -32.26 -30.74 -16.46
N GLY A 34 -32.38 -29.79 -15.51
CA GLY A 34 -31.28 -28.90 -15.10
C GLY A 34 -29.99 -29.65 -14.66
N ALA A 35 -30.11 -30.86 -14.11
CA ALA A 35 -28.98 -31.71 -13.76
C ALA A 35 -28.20 -32.20 -14.99
N GLN A 36 -28.89 -32.50 -16.09
CA GLN A 36 -28.25 -32.95 -17.34
C GLN A 36 -27.55 -31.80 -18.07
N ARG A 37 -28.11 -30.57 -18.04
CA ARG A 37 -27.42 -29.37 -18.55
C ARG A 37 -26.09 -29.14 -17.84
N ARG A 38 -26.04 -29.32 -16.51
CA ARG A 38 -24.79 -29.17 -15.73
C ARG A 38 -23.73 -30.19 -16.13
N ARG A 39 -24.09 -31.46 -16.33
CA ARG A 39 -23.13 -32.49 -16.78
C ARG A 39 -22.53 -32.19 -18.15
N LYS A 40 -23.35 -31.75 -19.11
CA LYS A 40 -22.85 -31.36 -20.45
C LYS A 40 -21.93 -30.13 -20.41
N PHE A 41 -22.22 -29.15 -19.55
CA PHE A 41 -21.38 -27.95 -19.44
C PHE A 41 -20.04 -28.24 -18.77
N MET A 42 -20.01 -29.12 -17.76
CA MET A 42 -18.76 -29.54 -17.12
C MET A 42 -17.85 -30.34 -18.07
N HIS A 43 -18.40 -31.18 -18.94
CA HIS A 43 -17.59 -31.93 -19.92
C HIS A 43 -17.04 -31.08 -21.07
N ARG A 44 -17.53 -29.85 -21.27
CA ARG A 44 -17.00 -28.99 -22.35
C ARG A 44 -15.76 -28.20 -21.93
N ASN A 45 -15.44 -28.13 -20.63
CA ASN A 45 -14.30 -27.36 -20.13
C ASN A 45 -13.09 -28.20 -19.68
N THR A 46 -13.13 -29.53 -19.80
CA THR A 46 -11.96 -30.38 -19.50
C THR A 46 -11.05 -30.65 -20.70
N HIS A 47 -11.37 -30.14 -21.89
CA HIS A 47 -10.56 -30.34 -23.11
C HIS A 47 -9.73 -29.12 -23.53
N PHE A 48 -9.62 -28.08 -22.69
CA PHE A 48 -8.80 -26.90 -23.01
C PHE A 48 -7.50 -26.79 -22.22
N THR A 49 -7.13 -27.82 -21.45
CA THR A 49 -5.89 -27.84 -20.65
C THR A 49 -4.74 -28.60 -21.30
N ASP A 50 -4.94 -29.29 -22.43
CA ASP A 50 -3.91 -30.20 -22.98
C ASP A 50 -3.12 -29.59 -24.16
N SER A 51 -3.27 -28.30 -24.45
CA SER A 51 -2.59 -27.68 -25.62
C SER A 51 -1.60 -26.56 -25.28
N ILE A 52 -1.31 -26.31 -24.00
CA ILE A 52 -0.29 -25.32 -23.60
C ILE A 52 0.99 -25.99 -23.07
N ASP A 53 0.94 -27.27 -22.68
CA ASP A 53 2.12 -27.96 -22.17
C ASP A 53 3.13 -28.38 -23.26
N SER A 54 2.77 -28.30 -24.55
CA SER A 54 3.70 -28.69 -25.64
C SER A 54 4.54 -27.56 -26.21
N TYR A 55 4.47 -26.33 -25.68
CA TYR A 55 5.30 -25.21 -26.18
C TYR A 55 6.48 -24.85 -25.27
N ASN A 56 6.52 -25.39 -24.05
CA ASN A 56 7.53 -24.99 -23.06
C ASN A 56 8.79 -25.87 -23.04
N ASP A 57 8.81 -27.01 -23.73
CA ASP A 57 9.97 -27.91 -23.73
C ASP A 57 11.09 -27.46 -24.69
N ASN A 58 10.80 -26.60 -25.67
CA ASN A 58 11.79 -26.18 -26.66
C ASN A 58 12.67 -25.00 -26.20
N GLU A 59 12.23 -24.22 -25.21
CA GLU A 59 13.03 -23.12 -24.65
C GLU A 59 14.11 -23.63 -23.68
N ALA A 60 13.91 -24.79 -23.05
CA ALA A 60 14.88 -25.34 -22.11
C ALA A 60 16.16 -25.86 -22.81
N SER A 61 16.06 -26.39 -24.03
CA SER A 61 17.23 -26.95 -24.74
C SER A 61 18.16 -25.91 -25.39
N LEU A 62 17.73 -24.66 -25.53
CA LEU A 62 18.56 -23.61 -26.15
C LEU A 62 19.45 -22.85 -25.15
N ARG A 63 19.17 -22.94 -23.84
CA ARG A 63 19.93 -22.20 -22.81
C ARG A 63 21.18 -22.93 -22.30
N SER A 64 21.43 -24.18 -22.68
CA SER A 64 22.61 -24.92 -22.18
C SER A 64 23.91 -24.65 -22.93
N SER A 65 23.91 -23.80 -23.96
CA SER A 65 25.06 -23.69 -24.88
C SER A 65 25.57 -22.27 -25.07
N LEU A 66 25.72 -21.45 -24.02
CA LEU A 66 26.59 -20.27 -24.12
C LEU A 66 27.14 -19.82 -22.76
N LYS A 67 28.47 -19.73 -22.73
CA LYS A 67 29.33 -18.91 -21.86
C LYS A 67 29.85 -19.56 -20.57
N SER A 68 30.90 -20.38 -20.74
CA SER A 68 31.89 -20.67 -19.70
C SER A 68 32.67 -19.39 -19.32
N PRO A 69 32.68 -18.96 -18.04
CA PRO A 69 33.51 -17.86 -17.58
C PRO A 69 34.96 -18.30 -17.28
N PRO A 70 35.96 -17.41 -17.38
CA PRO A 70 37.37 -17.72 -17.13
C PRO A 70 37.70 -17.84 -15.61
N PRO A 71 38.84 -18.48 -15.26
CA PRO A 71 39.11 -18.97 -13.92
C PRO A 71 39.43 -17.88 -12.88
N SER A 72 39.07 -18.23 -11.66
CA SER A 72 39.11 -17.51 -10.39
C SER A 72 40.44 -16.88 -10.00
N THR A 73 40.41 -15.59 -9.64
CA THR A 73 41.40 -14.96 -8.75
C THR A 73 40.83 -14.93 -7.34
N GLN A 74 41.39 -15.77 -6.48
CA GLN A 74 41.03 -15.96 -5.07
C GLN A 74 41.43 -14.72 -4.25
N LYS A 75 40.44 -13.88 -3.90
CA LYS A 75 40.59 -12.86 -2.85
C LYS A 75 39.46 -13.01 -1.85
N ASP A 76 39.83 -13.47 -0.66
CA ASP A 76 38.96 -13.63 0.51
C ASP A 76 38.38 -12.28 0.95
N ASN A 77 37.18 -11.95 0.48
CA ASN A 77 36.36 -10.89 1.06
C ASN A 77 35.14 -11.52 1.72
N ARG A 78 35.28 -11.96 2.97
CA ARG A 78 34.16 -12.02 3.93
C ARG A 78 33.81 -10.58 4.33
N PHE A 79 33.23 -9.83 3.42
CA PHE A 79 32.46 -8.65 3.79
C PHE A 79 31.00 -9.07 3.79
N LEU A 80 30.33 -8.87 4.92
CA LEU A 80 28.94 -9.25 5.13
C LEU A 80 28.06 -8.49 4.11
N THR A 81 27.73 -9.15 3.01
CA THR A 81 26.69 -8.70 2.10
C THR A 81 25.37 -8.80 2.86
N VAL A 82 24.92 -7.68 3.43
CA VAL A 82 23.51 -7.51 3.76
C VAL A 82 22.75 -7.76 2.46
N PRO A 83 21.68 -8.59 2.47
CA PRO A 83 20.90 -8.85 1.27
C PRO A 83 20.57 -7.53 0.59
N GLN A 84 21.10 -7.33 -0.62
CA GLN A 84 20.52 -6.35 -1.51
C GLN A 84 19.12 -6.90 -1.77
N ASP A 85 18.11 -6.24 -1.22
CA ASP A 85 16.82 -6.20 -1.90
C ASP A 85 17.17 -5.66 -3.29
N GLU A 86 17.37 -6.58 -4.23
CA GLU A 86 17.39 -6.31 -5.65
C GLU A 86 16.15 -5.47 -5.89
N SER A 87 16.38 -4.16 -6.04
CA SER A 87 15.43 -3.22 -6.60
C SER A 87 15.04 -3.81 -7.94
N PHE A 88 13.94 -4.55 -7.90
CA PHE A 88 13.38 -5.26 -9.02
C PHE A 88 13.26 -4.24 -10.15
N GLY A 89 14.01 -4.50 -11.22
CA GLY A 89 14.01 -3.67 -12.41
C GLY A 89 12.56 -3.45 -12.84
N GLU A 90 12.23 -2.17 -13.00
CA GLU A 90 11.02 -1.69 -13.65
C GLU A 90 10.96 -2.24 -15.08
N ASP A 91 10.45 -3.46 -15.24
CA ASP A 91 9.81 -3.84 -16.50
C ASP A 91 8.46 -3.11 -16.55
N VAL A 92 8.53 -1.85 -16.97
CA VAL A 92 7.40 -1.01 -17.39
C VAL A 92 6.74 -1.70 -18.57
N GLY A 93 5.80 -2.61 -18.30
CA GLY A 93 5.23 -3.39 -19.38
C GLY A 93 4.27 -4.51 -19.01
N SER A 94 3.41 -4.34 -18.00
CA SER A 94 2.15 -5.10 -18.00
C SER A 94 1.10 -4.45 -17.10
N SER A 95 0.16 -3.74 -17.71
CA SER A 95 -1.13 -3.37 -17.10
C SER A 95 -2.01 -4.59 -16.78
N ASP A 96 -1.52 -5.83 -16.87
CA ASP A 96 -2.37 -7.02 -16.85
C ASP A 96 -2.14 -7.94 -15.63
N THR A 97 -1.44 -7.51 -14.58
CA THR A 97 -1.46 -8.21 -13.28
C THR A 97 -2.74 -7.95 -12.47
N LEU A 98 -3.83 -7.56 -13.13
CA LEU A 98 -5.20 -7.83 -12.68
C LEU A 98 -5.50 -9.35 -12.72
N GLU A 99 -4.49 -10.17 -12.42
CA GLU A 99 -4.55 -11.62 -12.40
C GLU A 99 -5.18 -12.04 -11.08
N LYS A 100 -6.50 -12.17 -11.12
CA LYS A 100 -7.27 -13.16 -10.36
C LYS A 100 -6.83 -13.30 -8.91
N ILE A 101 -7.06 -12.28 -8.08
CA ILE A 101 -7.41 -12.60 -6.69
C ILE A 101 -8.65 -13.48 -6.82
N PRO A 102 -8.62 -14.77 -6.42
CA PRO A 102 -9.84 -15.53 -6.31
C PRO A 102 -10.54 -14.89 -5.11
N ILE A 103 -11.30 -13.81 -5.37
CA ILE A 103 -12.42 -13.48 -4.52
C ILE A 103 -13.13 -14.82 -4.46
N ARG A 104 -13.10 -15.44 -3.28
CA ARG A 104 -14.02 -16.51 -2.97
C ARG A 104 -15.36 -15.81 -3.04
N ALA A 105 -15.84 -15.64 -4.26
CA ALA A 105 -17.19 -15.32 -4.60
C ALA A 105 -17.88 -16.55 -4.05
N ARG A 106 -18.22 -16.50 -2.76
CA ARG A 106 -19.48 -17.07 -2.35
C ARG A 106 -20.42 -16.49 -3.36
N SER A 107 -20.76 -17.32 -4.32
CA SER A 107 -21.74 -17.06 -5.35
C SER A 107 -22.99 -16.60 -4.60
N GLN A 108 -23.09 -15.29 -4.39
CA GLN A 108 -24.31 -14.65 -3.91
C GLN A 108 -25.23 -14.39 -5.12
N SER A 109 -25.02 -15.12 -6.23
CA SER A 109 -26.00 -15.29 -7.29
C SER A 109 -27.35 -15.81 -6.76
N TRP A 110 -27.39 -16.31 -5.51
CA TRP A 110 -28.63 -16.72 -4.86
C TRP A 110 -29.47 -15.57 -4.26
N LEU A 111 -28.98 -14.34 -4.12
CA LEU A 111 -29.78 -13.20 -3.63
C LEU A 111 -29.64 -12.05 -4.64
N ILE A 112 -30.42 -11.94 -5.71
CA ILE A 112 -31.79 -11.44 -5.66
C ILE A 112 -32.27 -11.51 -7.13
N ARG A 113 -33.12 -12.48 -7.46
CA ARG A 113 -33.88 -12.50 -8.72
C ARG A 113 -35.18 -11.72 -8.51
N THR A 114 -35.13 -10.40 -8.42
CA THR A 114 -36.34 -9.57 -8.32
C THR A 114 -36.60 -8.73 -9.57
N ARG A 115 -36.01 -9.10 -10.72
CA ARG A 115 -36.43 -8.51 -12.01
C ARG A 115 -37.93 -8.71 -12.28
N HIS A 116 -38.52 -9.79 -11.78
CA HIS A 116 -39.91 -10.14 -12.05
C HIS A 116 -40.93 -9.14 -11.48
N LEU A 117 -40.62 -8.44 -10.38
CA LEU A 117 -41.56 -7.46 -9.82
C LEU A 117 -41.70 -6.20 -10.69
N TYR A 118 -40.66 -5.86 -11.47
CA TYR A 118 -40.72 -4.70 -12.36
C TYR A 118 -41.51 -5.00 -13.63
N ASP A 119 -41.27 -6.17 -14.26
CA ASP A 119 -41.87 -6.50 -15.55
C ASP A 119 -43.37 -6.85 -15.45
N ASP A 120 -43.84 -7.46 -14.35
CA ASP A 120 -45.25 -7.85 -14.19
C ASP A 120 -46.22 -6.66 -13.96
N ALA A 121 -45.70 -5.47 -13.64
CA ALA A 121 -46.51 -4.29 -13.33
C ALA A 121 -47.40 -3.85 -14.50
N GLY A 122 -46.96 -4.08 -15.75
CA GLY A 122 -47.72 -3.70 -16.95
C GLY A 122 -48.86 -4.66 -17.33
N ALA A 123 -48.79 -5.94 -16.94
CA ALA A 123 -49.62 -6.98 -17.56
C ALA A 123 -50.58 -7.70 -16.60
N ALA A 124 -50.33 -7.68 -15.28
CA ALA A 124 -51.16 -8.46 -14.37
C ALA A 124 -52.57 -7.83 -14.25
N LYS A 125 -53.57 -8.51 -14.83
CA LYS A 125 -55.00 -8.18 -14.71
C LYS A 125 -55.31 -7.82 -13.26
N THR A 126 -55.77 -6.60 -13.02
CA THR A 126 -56.20 -6.17 -11.69
C THR A 126 -57.47 -6.95 -11.33
N PRO A 127 -57.57 -7.53 -10.12
CA PRO A 127 -58.76 -8.28 -9.73
C PRO A 127 -60.00 -7.37 -9.81
N ILE A 128 -61.17 -7.92 -10.17
CA ILE A 128 -62.42 -7.15 -10.33
C ILE A 128 -62.71 -6.31 -9.07
N LEU A 129 -62.43 -6.86 -7.88
CA LEU A 129 -62.55 -6.15 -6.60
C LEU A 129 -61.70 -4.88 -6.55
N SER A 130 -60.45 -4.93 -7.03
CA SER A 130 -59.59 -3.75 -7.06
C SER A 130 -60.11 -2.68 -8.03
N MET A 131 -60.76 -3.08 -9.13
CA MET A 131 -61.42 -2.16 -10.05
C MET A 131 -62.66 -1.51 -9.41
N MET A 132 -63.46 -2.28 -8.65
CA MET A 132 -64.60 -1.76 -7.91
C MET A 132 -64.16 -0.79 -6.82
N LEU A 133 -63.16 -1.14 -6.02
CA LEU A 133 -62.60 -0.25 -4.99
C LEU A 133 -62.03 1.04 -5.59
N TYR A 134 -61.35 0.92 -6.74
CA TYR A 134 -60.85 2.07 -7.48
C TYR A 134 -61.99 2.98 -7.97
N ALA A 135 -63.05 2.40 -8.55
CA ALA A 135 -64.22 3.15 -9.00
C ALA A 135 -64.95 3.84 -7.84
N ILE A 136 -65.18 3.14 -6.72
CA ILE A 136 -65.79 3.70 -5.50
C ILE A 136 -64.94 4.85 -4.95
N SER A 137 -63.62 4.68 -4.91
CA SER A 137 -62.71 5.74 -4.45
C SER A 137 -62.77 6.98 -5.36
N ILE A 138 -62.91 6.80 -6.69
CA ILE A 138 -63.11 7.92 -7.62
C ILE A 138 -64.46 8.60 -7.38
N ILE A 139 -65.54 7.84 -7.17
CA ILE A 139 -66.87 8.39 -6.87
C ILE A 139 -66.84 9.24 -5.60
N ILE A 140 -66.19 8.75 -4.54
CA ILE A 140 -66.01 9.50 -3.29
C ILE A 140 -65.19 10.76 -3.52
N LEU A 141 -64.12 10.69 -4.33
CA LEU A 141 -63.27 11.83 -4.67
C LEU A 141 -64.05 12.93 -5.41
N VAL A 142 -64.91 12.54 -6.36
CA VAL A 142 -65.79 13.45 -7.10
C VAL A 142 -66.88 14.04 -6.19
N CYS A 143 -67.51 13.22 -5.35
CA CYS A 143 -68.54 13.66 -4.42
C CYS A 143 -68.02 14.64 -3.35
N THR A 144 -66.75 14.52 -2.97
CA THR A 144 -66.08 15.38 -1.99
C THR A 144 -65.35 16.57 -2.63
N PHE A 145 -65.47 16.76 -3.94
CA PHE A 145 -64.93 17.94 -4.62
C PHE A 145 -65.68 19.21 -4.14
N PRO A 146 -65.00 20.32 -3.80
CA PRO A 146 -63.58 20.67 -4.03
C PRO A 146 -62.62 20.32 -2.88
N TRP A 147 -63.13 19.86 -1.74
CA TRP A 147 -62.32 19.66 -0.51
C TRP A 147 -61.20 18.62 -0.67
N SER A 148 -61.34 17.65 -1.57
CA SER A 148 -60.35 16.58 -1.78
C SER A 148 -59.11 17.03 -2.59
N LEU A 149 -59.20 18.09 -3.41
CA LEU A 149 -58.12 18.55 -4.30
C LEU A 149 -56.73 18.73 -3.65
N PRO A 150 -56.58 19.49 -2.53
CA PRO A 150 -55.27 19.74 -1.94
C PRO A 150 -54.61 18.48 -1.37
N PHE A 151 -55.39 17.45 -1.03
CA PHE A 151 -54.85 16.18 -0.56
C PHE A 151 -54.36 15.28 -1.71
N CYS A 152 -54.97 15.41 -2.89
CA CYS A 152 -54.66 14.57 -4.04
C CYS A 152 -53.44 15.08 -4.83
N VAL A 153 -53.24 16.39 -4.85
CA VAL A 153 -52.20 17.04 -5.65
C VAL A 153 -50.93 17.19 -4.82
N LYS A 154 -49.87 16.46 -5.20
CA LYS A 154 -48.53 16.61 -4.59
C LYS A 154 -47.50 17.01 -5.63
N VAL A 155 -46.48 17.72 -5.16
CA VAL A 155 -45.36 18.21 -5.97
C VAL A 155 -44.08 17.51 -5.50
N CYS A 156 -43.33 16.94 -6.44
CA CYS A 156 -41.97 16.45 -6.22
C CYS A 156 -40.95 17.38 -6.86
N ARG A 157 -39.79 17.53 -6.21
CA ARG A 157 -38.68 18.34 -6.73
C ARG A 157 -37.94 17.62 -7.85
N GLU A 158 -37.16 18.34 -8.64
CA GLU A 158 -36.43 17.80 -9.81
C GLU A 158 -35.45 16.66 -9.47
N TYR A 159 -34.79 16.75 -8.32
CA TYR A 159 -33.84 15.75 -7.84
C TYR A 159 -34.49 14.59 -7.07
N GLU A 160 -35.82 14.58 -6.97
CA GLU A 160 -36.59 13.56 -6.27
C GLU A 160 -37.46 12.76 -7.25
N ARG A 161 -37.72 11.49 -6.95
CA ARG A 161 -38.72 10.68 -7.66
C ARG A 161 -39.68 10.02 -6.70
N ALA A 162 -40.95 10.05 -7.05
CA ALA A 162 -41.99 9.34 -6.32
C ALA A 162 -42.26 7.96 -6.93
N VAL A 163 -42.10 6.93 -6.10
CA VAL A 163 -42.55 5.56 -6.38
C VAL A 163 -43.93 5.39 -5.74
N ILE A 164 -44.94 5.10 -6.56
CA ILE A 164 -46.34 5.02 -6.11
C ILE A 164 -46.81 3.57 -6.15
N PHE A 165 -47.40 3.14 -5.04
CA PHE A 165 -48.03 1.85 -4.84
C PHE A 165 -49.54 2.05 -4.72
N ARG A 166 -50.32 1.48 -5.64
CA ARG A 166 -51.78 1.47 -5.60
C ARG A 166 -52.27 0.12 -5.14
N LEU A 167 -52.98 0.06 -4.01
CA LEU A 167 -53.44 -1.21 -3.43
C LEU A 167 -52.29 -2.24 -3.30
N GLY A 168 -51.10 -1.78 -2.90
CA GLY A 168 -49.89 -2.60 -2.77
C GLY A 168 -49.18 -2.98 -4.08
N ARG A 169 -49.69 -2.56 -5.24
CA ARG A 169 -49.08 -2.82 -6.55
C ARG A 169 -48.34 -1.60 -7.08
N LEU A 170 -47.15 -1.82 -7.64
CA LEU A 170 -46.42 -0.75 -8.31
C LEU A 170 -47.23 -0.23 -9.51
N LEU A 171 -47.33 1.09 -9.64
CA LEU A 171 -48.00 1.68 -10.78
C LEU A 171 -47.21 1.43 -12.09
N GLY A 172 -47.89 0.98 -13.14
CA GLY A 172 -47.26 0.56 -14.41
C GLY A 172 -46.43 1.64 -15.13
N SER A 173 -46.62 2.93 -14.81
CA SER A 173 -45.75 4.00 -15.32
C SER A 173 -44.34 4.00 -14.71
N GLY A 174 -44.01 3.07 -13.81
CA GLY A 174 -42.78 3.10 -13.04
C GLY A 174 -42.75 4.30 -12.09
N THR A 175 -41.63 5.03 -12.07
CA THR A 175 -41.48 6.26 -11.27
C THR A 175 -42.19 7.45 -11.91
N LYS A 176 -42.92 8.23 -11.11
CA LYS A 176 -43.38 9.54 -11.55
C LYS A 176 -42.20 10.51 -11.61
N GLY A 177 -42.14 11.28 -12.70
CA GLY A 177 -41.17 12.35 -12.89
C GLY A 177 -41.39 13.50 -11.90
N PRO A 178 -40.48 14.47 -11.87
CA PRO A 178 -40.62 15.66 -11.03
C PRO A 178 -41.81 16.51 -11.48
N GLY A 179 -42.24 17.39 -10.58
CA GLY A 179 -43.41 18.24 -10.77
C GLY A 179 -44.68 17.66 -10.14
N LEU A 180 -45.82 18.01 -10.74
CA LEU A 180 -47.15 17.68 -10.22
C LEU A 180 -47.53 16.24 -10.53
N TYR A 181 -47.94 15.48 -9.52
CA TYR A 181 -48.55 14.18 -9.70
C TYR A 181 -49.77 14.00 -8.80
N PHE A 182 -50.70 13.19 -9.29
CA PHE A 182 -51.97 12.93 -8.64
C PHE A 182 -51.92 11.63 -7.84
N ILE A 183 -52.33 11.70 -6.58
CA ILE A 183 -52.41 10.58 -5.64
C ILE A 183 -53.86 10.44 -5.22
N ILE A 184 -54.40 9.22 -5.26
CA ILE A 184 -55.74 8.97 -4.74
C ILE A 184 -55.66 8.75 -3.22
N PRO A 185 -56.34 9.59 -2.41
CA PRO A 185 -56.38 9.38 -0.97
C PRO A 185 -56.96 7.99 -0.64
N CYS A 186 -56.45 7.37 0.42
CA CYS A 186 -56.77 6.00 0.89
C CYS A 186 -56.20 4.84 0.07
N LEU A 187 -56.10 4.93 -1.26
CA LEU A 187 -55.65 3.80 -2.10
C LEU A 187 -54.16 3.80 -2.42
N ASP A 188 -53.58 4.98 -2.57
CA ASP A 188 -52.20 5.16 -3.04
C ASP A 188 -51.26 5.45 -1.85
N THR A 189 -50.18 4.68 -1.76
CA THR A 189 -49.03 4.94 -0.88
C THR A 189 -47.84 5.33 -1.74
N TYR A 190 -47.08 6.35 -1.36
CA TYR A 190 -45.92 6.80 -2.15
C TYR A 190 -44.66 6.85 -1.28
N LYS A 191 -43.51 6.64 -1.92
CA LYS A 191 -42.17 6.79 -1.34
C LYS A 191 -41.37 7.72 -2.23
N VAL A 192 -40.83 8.79 -1.65
CA VAL A 192 -39.97 9.75 -2.34
C VAL A 192 -38.52 9.32 -2.15
N VAL A 193 -37.76 9.30 -3.24
CA VAL A 193 -36.35 8.90 -3.25
C VAL A 193 -35.53 10.03 -3.85
N ASP A 194 -34.45 10.40 -3.16
CA ASP A 194 -33.48 11.39 -3.62
C ASP A 194 -32.49 10.75 -4.62
N LEU A 195 -32.26 11.41 -5.75
CA LEU A 195 -31.33 10.96 -6.79
C LEU A 195 -29.93 11.55 -6.66
N ARG A 196 -29.73 12.48 -5.72
CA ARG A 196 -28.43 13.12 -5.51
C ARG A 196 -27.41 12.13 -4.94
N VAL A 197 -26.15 12.55 -5.00
CA VAL A 197 -25.05 11.82 -4.36
C VAL A 197 -25.17 12.01 -2.85
N LEU A 198 -25.27 10.90 -2.14
CA LEU A 198 -25.25 10.84 -0.70
C LEU A 198 -23.96 10.16 -0.26
N SER A 199 -23.44 10.58 0.88
CA SER A 199 -22.29 9.96 1.52
C SER A 199 -22.68 9.38 2.87
N PHE A 200 -22.07 8.25 3.23
CA PHE A 200 -22.09 7.75 4.60
C PHE A 200 -20.72 7.22 5.01
N ASP A 201 -20.45 7.30 6.31
CA ASP A 201 -19.26 6.74 6.93
C ASP A 201 -19.45 5.25 7.22
N VAL A 202 -18.50 4.44 6.78
CA VAL A 202 -18.35 3.03 7.16
C VAL A 202 -17.64 3.00 8.52
N PRO A 203 -18.22 2.37 9.55
CA PRO A 203 -17.60 2.32 10.87
C PRO A 203 -16.28 1.54 10.81
N PRO A 204 -15.35 1.81 11.74
CA PRO A 204 -14.03 1.20 11.75
C PRO A 204 -14.12 -0.34 11.69
N GLN A 205 -13.32 -0.94 10.80
CA GLN A 205 -13.21 -2.38 10.66
C GLN A 205 -11.88 -2.89 11.19
N GLU A 206 -11.91 -3.63 12.30
CA GLU A 206 -10.76 -4.36 12.82
C GLU A 206 -10.56 -5.67 12.06
N ILE A 207 -9.41 -5.79 11.40
CA ILE A 207 -9.07 -6.91 10.53
C ILE A 207 -7.59 -7.26 10.65
N LEU A 208 -7.26 -8.50 10.28
CA LEU A 208 -5.88 -8.96 10.12
C LEU A 208 -5.47 -8.74 8.66
N SER A 209 -4.39 -8.01 8.43
CA SER A 209 -3.77 -7.88 7.10
C SER A 209 -3.06 -9.18 6.68
N ARG A 210 -2.59 -9.24 5.42
CA ARG A 210 -1.78 -10.37 4.91
C ARG A 210 -0.51 -10.61 5.75
N ASP A 211 0.01 -9.56 6.39
CA ASP A 211 1.22 -9.62 7.22
C ASP A 211 0.93 -10.02 8.68
N SER A 212 -0.28 -10.51 8.96
CA SER A 212 -0.70 -10.85 10.32
C SER A 212 -0.67 -9.65 11.28
N VAL A 213 -0.86 -8.44 10.77
CA VAL A 213 -0.97 -7.21 11.57
C VAL A 213 -2.43 -6.83 11.70
N THR A 214 -2.88 -6.57 12.94
CA THR A 214 -4.22 -6.04 13.19
C THR A 214 -4.28 -4.57 12.80
N VAL A 215 -5.16 -4.21 11.88
CA VAL A 215 -5.38 -2.83 11.44
C VAL A 215 -6.86 -2.48 11.57
N SER A 216 -7.16 -1.23 11.93
CA SER A 216 -8.52 -0.70 11.96
C SER A 216 -8.68 0.34 10.85
N VAL A 217 -9.53 0.07 9.87
CA VAL A 217 -9.71 0.95 8.71
C VAL A 217 -11.12 1.53 8.66
N GLU A 218 -11.20 2.83 8.44
CA GLU A 218 -12.44 3.59 8.20
C GLU A 218 -12.49 4.03 6.73
N ALA A 219 -13.70 4.07 6.15
CA ALA A 219 -13.92 4.50 4.78
C ALA A 219 -15.20 5.33 4.64
N VAL A 220 -15.26 6.16 3.60
CA VAL A 220 -16.45 6.94 3.22
C VAL A 220 -16.88 6.48 1.83
N ILE A 221 -18.19 6.30 1.65
CA ILE A 221 -18.75 5.86 0.37
C ILE A 221 -19.68 6.92 -0.16
N TYR A 222 -19.47 7.30 -1.41
CA TYR A 222 -20.34 8.19 -2.15
C TYR A 222 -21.15 7.38 -3.14
N PHE A 223 -22.46 7.46 -3.05
CA PHE A 223 -23.37 6.68 -3.88
C PHE A 223 -24.59 7.51 -4.26
N ARG A 224 -25.33 7.07 -5.27
CA ARG A 224 -26.63 7.64 -5.61
C ARG A 224 -27.60 6.54 -6.02
N VAL A 225 -28.89 6.79 -5.87
CA VAL A 225 -29.91 5.86 -6.38
C VAL A 225 -30.04 6.06 -7.89
N GLN A 226 -29.74 5.03 -8.68
CA GLN A 226 -29.89 5.03 -10.14
C GLN A 226 -31.32 4.67 -10.53
N ASN A 227 -31.92 3.65 -9.90
CA ASN A 227 -33.29 3.24 -10.15
C ASN A 227 -34.12 3.27 -8.85
N PRO A 228 -35.02 4.26 -8.68
CA PRO A 228 -35.79 4.41 -7.45
C PRO A 228 -36.78 3.28 -7.23
N VAL A 229 -37.31 2.69 -8.30
CA VAL A 229 -38.25 1.57 -8.17
C VAL A 229 -37.54 0.39 -7.54
N ILE A 230 -36.42 -0.03 -8.13
CA ILE A 230 -35.62 -1.17 -7.68
C ILE A 230 -35.13 -0.94 -6.24
N SER A 231 -34.70 0.28 -5.91
CA SER A 231 -34.24 0.62 -4.57
C SER A 231 -35.30 0.50 -3.49
N VAL A 232 -36.57 0.72 -3.81
CA VAL A 232 -37.67 0.62 -2.83
C VAL A 232 -38.27 -0.78 -2.80
N THR A 233 -38.23 -1.53 -3.92
CA THR A 233 -38.87 -2.85 -4.01
C THR A 233 -37.96 -4.00 -3.58
N ASN A 234 -36.65 -3.91 -3.82
CA ASN A 234 -35.75 -5.05 -3.66
C ASN A 234 -35.14 -5.14 -2.26
N VAL A 235 -35.03 -4.00 -1.58
CA VAL A 235 -34.39 -3.89 -0.27
C VAL A 235 -35.22 -2.95 0.59
N ASN A 236 -35.35 -3.29 1.89
CA ASN A 236 -36.07 -2.45 2.85
C ASN A 236 -35.38 -1.09 3.04
N ASP A 237 -34.06 -1.12 3.30
CA ASP A 237 -33.21 0.07 3.35
C ASP A 237 -31.94 -0.15 2.52
N ALA A 238 -31.90 0.51 1.36
CA ALA A 238 -30.78 0.43 0.43
C ALA A 238 -29.50 1.06 1.01
N GLN A 239 -29.61 2.12 1.82
CA GLN A 239 -28.44 2.80 2.40
C GLN A 239 -27.79 1.92 3.47
N PHE A 240 -28.61 1.39 4.38
CA PHE A 240 -28.13 0.50 5.43
C PHE A 240 -27.54 -0.80 4.87
N SER A 241 -28.20 -1.40 3.87
CA SER A 241 -27.70 -2.63 3.24
C SER A 241 -26.39 -2.39 2.48
N THR A 242 -26.26 -1.25 1.80
CA THR A 242 -24.99 -0.83 1.16
C THR A 242 -23.89 -0.65 2.19
N LYS A 243 -24.21 -0.08 3.36
CA LYS A 243 -23.25 0.05 4.46
C LYS A 243 -22.75 -1.29 5.00
N LEU A 244 -23.61 -2.30 5.13
CA LEU A 244 -23.20 -3.65 5.57
C LEU A 244 -22.37 -4.37 4.50
N LEU A 245 -22.78 -4.27 3.24
CA LEU A 245 -22.02 -4.85 2.12
C LEU A 245 -20.64 -4.18 2.02
N ALA A 246 -20.57 -2.86 2.21
CA ALA A 246 -19.33 -2.11 2.33
C ALA A 246 -18.38 -2.64 3.40
N GLN A 247 -18.88 -2.87 4.62
CA GLN A 247 -18.06 -3.43 5.70
C GLN A 247 -17.48 -4.79 5.33
N THR A 248 -18.29 -5.66 4.72
CA THR A 248 -17.87 -7.02 4.37
C THR A 248 -16.88 -7.01 3.22
N THR A 249 -17.12 -6.21 2.18
CA THR A 249 -16.20 -6.08 1.05
C THR A 249 -14.88 -5.46 1.48
N LEU A 250 -14.92 -4.40 2.29
CA LEU A 250 -13.71 -3.75 2.83
C LEU A 250 -12.87 -4.75 3.64
N ARG A 251 -13.51 -5.57 4.49
CA ARG A 251 -12.85 -6.65 5.24
C ARG A 251 -12.18 -7.66 4.32
N ASN A 252 -12.86 -8.07 3.25
CA ASN A 252 -12.33 -9.06 2.30
C ASN A 252 -11.14 -8.50 1.51
N VAL A 253 -11.25 -7.28 0.97
CA VAL A 253 -10.20 -6.66 0.16
C VAL A 253 -8.97 -6.38 1.02
N LEU A 254 -9.14 -5.72 2.15
CA LEU A 254 -8.02 -5.37 3.02
C LEU A 254 -7.33 -6.60 3.63
N GLY A 255 -8.07 -7.69 3.88
CA GLY A 255 -7.48 -8.96 4.34
C GLY A 255 -6.53 -9.60 3.32
N THR A 256 -6.63 -9.24 2.03
CA THR A 256 -5.71 -9.72 0.97
C THR A 256 -4.48 -8.84 0.78
N LYS A 257 -4.45 -7.65 1.39
CA LYS A 257 -3.39 -6.64 1.21
C LYS A 257 -2.40 -6.63 2.36
N THR A 258 -1.16 -6.29 2.07
CA THR A 258 -0.12 -6.07 3.10
C THR A 258 -0.32 -4.74 3.81
N LEU A 259 0.26 -4.59 5.00
CA LEU A 259 0.27 -3.33 5.73
C LEU A 259 0.90 -2.22 4.89
N SER A 260 2.01 -2.50 4.21
CA SER A 260 2.69 -1.54 3.35
C SER A 260 1.80 -1.10 2.18
N GLU A 261 1.15 -2.03 1.49
CA GLU A 261 0.19 -1.73 0.42
C GLU A 261 -0.99 -0.90 0.95
N ILE A 262 -1.53 -1.21 2.14
CA ILE A 262 -2.64 -0.44 2.74
C ILE A 262 -2.23 1.01 3.03
N LEU A 263 -0.99 1.23 3.46
CA LEU A 263 -0.50 2.57 3.80
C LEU A 263 -0.13 3.40 2.56
N GLN A 264 0.43 2.77 1.53
CA GLN A 264 0.98 3.45 0.34
C GLN A 264 -0.02 3.49 -0.84
N GLU A 265 -0.72 2.39 -1.13
CA GLU A 265 -1.60 2.23 -2.30
C GLU A 265 -3.09 2.39 -1.97
N ARG A 266 -3.42 3.43 -1.20
CA ARG A 266 -4.81 3.68 -0.76
C ARG A 266 -5.78 3.81 -1.93
N ASP A 267 -5.36 4.48 -3.00
CA ASP A 267 -6.18 4.72 -4.19
C ASP A 267 -6.48 3.43 -4.97
N ASN A 268 -5.52 2.50 -5.02
CA ASN A 268 -5.69 1.19 -5.65
C ASN A 268 -6.75 0.37 -4.89
N ILE A 269 -6.61 0.29 -3.57
CA ILE A 269 -7.55 -0.41 -2.69
C ILE A 269 -8.94 0.20 -2.79
N ALA A 270 -9.03 1.54 -2.81
CA ALA A 270 -10.28 2.26 -3.00
C ALA A 270 -10.95 1.90 -4.34
N SER A 271 -10.21 1.91 -5.45
CA SER A 271 -10.74 1.57 -6.78
C SER A 271 -11.20 0.10 -6.89
N VAL A 272 -10.43 -0.84 -6.34
CA VAL A 272 -10.82 -2.25 -6.31
C VAL A 272 -12.09 -2.44 -5.46
N THR A 273 -12.16 -1.79 -4.30
CA THR A 273 -13.33 -1.86 -3.43
C THR A 273 -14.54 -1.23 -4.11
N GLU A 274 -14.40 -0.09 -4.77
CA GLU A 274 -15.47 0.58 -5.53
C GLU A 274 -16.09 -0.36 -6.56
N LYS A 275 -15.27 -1.02 -7.39
CA LYS A 275 -15.75 -1.96 -8.42
C LYS A 275 -16.55 -3.12 -7.81
N VAL A 276 -16.02 -3.75 -6.76
CA VAL A 276 -16.70 -4.88 -6.09
C VAL A 276 -18.00 -4.43 -5.41
N LEU A 277 -18.03 -3.23 -4.85
CA LEU A 277 -19.25 -2.66 -4.24
C LEU A 277 -20.31 -2.34 -5.29
N ASP A 278 -19.91 -1.67 -6.37
CA ASP A 278 -20.81 -1.25 -7.45
C ASP A 278 -21.53 -2.45 -8.06
N GLU A 279 -20.79 -3.50 -8.44
CA GLU A 279 -21.35 -4.77 -8.94
C GLU A 279 -22.30 -5.43 -7.93
N GLY A 280 -22.00 -5.34 -6.63
CA GLY A 280 -22.82 -5.89 -5.55
C GLY A 280 -24.11 -5.09 -5.30
N THR A 281 -24.09 -3.77 -5.55
CA THR A 281 -25.22 -2.85 -5.28
C THR A 281 -26.16 -2.65 -6.46
N ASP A 282 -25.76 -3.05 -7.67
CA ASP A 282 -26.59 -2.98 -8.87
C ASP A 282 -28.01 -3.58 -8.71
N PRO A 283 -28.19 -4.76 -8.09
CA PRO A 283 -29.52 -5.34 -7.85
C PRO A 283 -30.41 -4.49 -6.94
N TRP A 284 -29.83 -3.56 -6.17
CA TRP A 284 -30.55 -2.64 -5.29
C TRP A 284 -30.83 -1.30 -5.97
N GLY A 285 -30.42 -1.12 -7.23
CA GLY A 285 -30.61 0.14 -7.96
C GLY A 285 -29.76 1.29 -7.41
N VAL A 286 -28.69 0.98 -6.67
CA VAL A 286 -27.73 1.93 -6.12
C VAL A 286 -26.47 1.90 -6.97
N LYS A 287 -25.97 3.09 -7.36
CA LYS A 287 -24.70 3.26 -8.05
C LYS A 287 -23.68 3.83 -7.08
N VAL A 288 -22.58 3.12 -6.86
CA VAL A 288 -21.44 3.63 -6.08
C VAL A 288 -20.59 4.49 -7.03
N GLN A 289 -20.25 5.71 -6.61
CA GLN A 289 -19.46 6.64 -7.42
C GLN A 289 -17.99 6.66 -7.07
N ARG A 290 -17.67 6.51 -5.78
CA ARG A 290 -16.31 6.47 -5.27
C ARG A 290 -16.30 5.94 -3.84
N VAL A 291 -15.18 5.33 -3.48
CA VAL A 291 -14.84 4.94 -2.11
C VAL A 291 -13.59 5.70 -1.71
N GLU A 292 -13.57 6.27 -0.52
CA GLU A 292 -12.40 6.98 0.00
C GLU A 292 -11.98 6.38 1.35
N ILE A 293 -10.70 6.08 1.52
CA ILE A 293 -10.16 5.58 2.79
C ILE A 293 -9.94 6.77 3.72
N LYS A 294 -10.66 6.81 4.84
CA LYS A 294 -10.69 7.94 5.77
C LYS A 294 -9.51 7.91 6.75
N ASP A 295 -9.35 6.80 7.46
CA ASP A 295 -8.32 6.63 8.49
C ASP A 295 -7.88 5.16 8.58
N ILE A 296 -6.61 4.94 8.91
CA ILE A 296 -6.00 3.62 9.14
C ILE A 296 -5.27 3.68 10.48
N ARG A 297 -5.79 2.96 11.47
CA ARG A 297 -5.25 2.91 12.81
C ARG A 297 -4.48 1.62 13.04
N LEU A 298 -3.28 1.77 13.58
CA LEU A 298 -2.39 0.68 13.98
C LEU A 298 -2.36 0.57 15.51
N PRO A 299 -2.13 -0.63 16.07
CA PRO A 299 -1.95 -0.78 17.50
C PRO A 299 -0.76 0.06 17.97
N HIS A 300 -0.96 0.79 19.07
CA HIS A 300 0.01 1.79 19.54
C HIS A 300 1.39 1.18 19.81
N GLN A 301 1.46 -0.06 20.28
CA GLN A 301 2.72 -0.76 20.54
C GLN A 301 3.55 -0.95 19.26
N LEU A 302 2.91 -1.42 18.18
CA LEU A 302 3.55 -1.61 16.89
C LEU A 302 3.97 -0.28 16.26
N MET A 303 3.12 0.76 16.34
CA MET A 303 3.44 2.08 15.80
C MET A 303 4.71 2.66 16.44
N ARG A 304 4.89 2.50 17.77
CA ARG A 304 6.11 2.92 18.46
C ARG A 304 7.33 2.13 17.98
N SER A 305 7.20 0.80 17.87
CA SER A 305 8.28 -0.08 17.38
C SER A 305 8.71 0.29 15.96
N MET A 306 7.74 0.42 15.04
CA MET A 306 8.01 0.82 13.64
C MET A 306 8.65 2.20 13.55
N ALA A 307 8.22 3.16 14.37
CA ALA A 307 8.84 4.49 14.40
C ALA A 307 10.30 4.42 14.87
N THR A 308 10.59 3.68 15.95
CA THR A 308 11.96 3.49 16.45
C THR A 308 12.85 2.76 15.42
N GLU A 309 12.33 1.72 14.78
CA GLU A 309 13.02 0.98 13.73
C GLU A 309 13.32 1.86 12.50
N ALA A 310 12.31 2.60 12.00
CA ALA A 310 12.47 3.50 10.88
C ALA A 310 13.46 4.63 11.18
N GLU A 311 13.46 5.16 12.40
CA GLU A 311 14.41 6.18 12.82
C GLU A 311 15.85 5.62 12.93
N ALA A 312 16.00 4.38 13.41
CA ALA A 312 17.30 3.69 13.41
C ALA A 312 17.82 3.45 11.99
N ALA A 313 16.96 2.97 11.07
CA ALA A 313 17.30 2.77 9.66
C ALA A 313 17.72 4.09 8.98
N ARG A 314 16.98 5.18 9.21
CA ARG A 314 17.33 6.51 8.67
C ARG A 314 18.67 7.01 9.20
N ARG A 315 18.96 6.82 10.49
CA ARG A 315 20.27 7.19 11.06
C ARG A 315 21.41 6.35 10.47
N ALA A 316 21.19 5.05 10.24
CA ALA A 316 22.19 4.19 9.63
C ALA A 316 22.48 4.62 8.18
N VAL A 317 21.45 4.91 7.39
CA VAL A 317 21.61 5.42 6.02
C VAL A 317 22.32 6.78 6.02
N ALA A 318 21.93 7.71 6.89
CA ALA A 318 22.60 9.01 7.00
C ALA A 318 24.09 8.87 7.36
N ARG A 319 24.43 7.97 8.29
CA ARG A 319 25.82 7.69 8.65
C ARG A 319 26.59 7.04 7.51
N MET A 320 25.98 6.12 6.76
CA MET A 320 26.61 5.50 5.59
C MET A 320 26.91 6.54 4.51
N VAL A 321 25.95 7.43 4.22
CA VAL A 321 26.12 8.53 3.27
C VAL A 321 27.23 9.47 3.73
N GLN A 322 27.30 9.80 5.02
CA GLN A 322 28.40 10.60 5.58
C GLN A 322 29.76 9.90 5.42
N CYS A 323 29.89 8.63 5.81
CA CYS A 323 31.15 7.89 5.67
C CYS A 323 31.58 7.75 4.20
N GLN A 324 30.63 7.57 3.27
CA GLN A 324 30.92 7.54 1.84
C GLN A 324 31.34 8.91 1.32
N GLY A 325 30.69 9.98 1.78
CA GLY A 325 31.10 11.36 1.52
C GLY A 325 32.52 11.65 2.02
N GLU A 326 32.85 11.23 3.24
CA GLU A 326 34.19 11.33 3.82
C GLU A 326 35.23 10.55 3.02
N LYS A 327 34.87 9.37 2.50
CA LYS A 327 35.76 8.59 1.62
C LYS A 327 36.06 9.32 0.31
N ILE A 328 35.04 9.87 -0.34
CA ILE A 328 35.19 10.64 -1.59
C ILE A 328 36.01 11.90 -1.33
N ALA A 329 35.73 12.61 -0.24
CA ALA A 329 36.50 13.78 0.19
C ALA A 329 37.96 13.40 0.46
N SER A 330 38.21 12.28 1.16
CA SER A 330 39.56 11.79 1.46
C SER A 330 40.33 11.43 0.20
N THR A 331 39.69 10.81 -0.80
CA THR A 331 40.35 10.52 -2.09
C THR A 331 40.69 11.79 -2.85
N ALA A 332 39.77 12.75 -2.92
CA ALA A 332 40.03 14.03 -3.58
C ALA A 332 41.13 14.84 -2.85
N LEU A 333 41.18 14.77 -1.51
CA LEU A 333 42.24 15.38 -0.71
C LEU A 333 43.60 14.72 -0.94
N LYS A 334 43.65 13.39 -1.10
CA LYS A 334 44.86 12.67 -1.45
C LYS A 334 45.39 13.12 -2.81
N ASP A 335 44.54 13.15 -3.83
CA ASP A 335 44.93 13.58 -5.17
C ASP A 335 45.41 15.04 -5.17
N ALA A 336 44.72 15.92 -4.43
CA ALA A 336 45.17 17.29 -4.23
C ALA A 336 46.52 17.36 -3.50
N ALA A 337 46.75 16.54 -2.47
CA ALA A 337 48.00 16.48 -1.75
C ALA A 337 49.16 16.00 -2.64
N ASP A 338 48.94 15.00 -3.49
CA ASP A 338 49.92 14.50 -4.45
C ASP A 338 50.32 15.60 -5.46
N ILE A 339 49.34 16.39 -5.94
CA ILE A 339 49.59 17.57 -6.79
C ILE A 339 50.31 18.68 -6.02
N MET A 340 49.92 18.98 -4.78
CA MET A 340 50.58 20.01 -3.96
C MET A 340 52.03 19.61 -3.62
N CYS A 341 52.30 18.32 -3.41
CA CYS A 341 53.64 17.81 -3.11
C CYS A 341 54.60 17.94 -4.30
N SER A 342 54.08 18.05 -5.53
CA SER A 342 54.91 18.30 -6.73
C SER A 342 55.67 19.63 -6.65
N ASN A 343 55.15 20.62 -5.93
CA ASN A 343 55.82 21.90 -5.70
C ASN A 343 55.69 22.32 -4.23
N GLN A 344 56.80 22.28 -3.49
CA GLN A 344 56.85 22.65 -2.08
C GLN A 344 56.28 24.06 -1.79
N THR A 345 56.34 24.99 -2.76
CA THR A 345 55.75 26.34 -2.65
C THR A 345 54.23 26.29 -2.48
N THR A 346 53.54 25.34 -3.13
CA THR A 346 52.08 25.17 -3.04
C THR A 346 51.66 24.80 -1.62
N VAL A 347 52.43 23.93 -0.93
CA VAL A 347 52.18 23.57 0.46
C VAL A 347 52.29 24.79 1.38
N TYR A 348 53.31 25.64 1.18
CA TYR A 348 53.45 26.89 1.94
C TYR A 348 52.31 27.88 1.67
N LEU A 349 51.89 28.06 0.41
CA LEU A 349 50.74 28.92 0.08
C LEU A 349 49.45 28.39 0.71
N ARG A 350 49.23 27.07 0.68
CA ARG A 350 48.07 26.43 1.35
C ARG A 350 48.12 26.63 2.86
N TYR A 351 49.30 26.55 3.47
CA TYR A 351 49.50 26.81 4.89
C TYR A 351 49.18 28.27 5.25
N LEU A 352 49.72 29.25 4.50
CA LEU A 352 49.43 30.68 4.69
C LEU A 352 47.94 31.00 4.47
N GLN A 353 47.29 30.37 3.48
CA GLN A 353 45.85 30.51 3.26
C GLN A 353 45.03 29.93 4.41
N THR A 354 45.43 28.76 4.93
CA THR A 354 44.75 28.13 6.08
C THR A 354 44.92 28.98 7.33
N LEU A 355 46.11 29.54 7.56
CA LEU A 355 46.38 30.46 8.65
C LEU A 355 45.55 31.75 8.52
N GLY A 356 45.44 32.30 7.32
CA GLY A 356 44.56 33.44 7.04
C GLY A 356 43.08 33.12 7.28
N HIS A 357 42.62 31.90 6.91
CA HIS A 357 41.24 31.47 7.16
C HIS A 357 40.96 31.28 8.65
N ILE A 358 41.85 30.62 9.39
CA ILE A 358 41.75 30.45 10.85
C ILE A 358 41.80 31.81 11.55
N ALA A 359 42.65 32.72 11.09
CA ALA A 359 42.72 34.09 11.62
C ALA A 359 41.44 34.90 11.35
N ASN A 360 40.72 34.61 10.26
CA ASN A 360 39.45 35.27 9.93
C ASN A 360 38.24 34.66 10.66
N GLN A 361 38.31 33.39 11.07
CA GLN A 361 37.30 32.82 11.96
C GLN A 361 37.40 33.47 13.36
N ASN A 362 36.28 33.52 14.08
CA ASN A 362 36.19 34.07 15.45
C ASN A 362 36.90 33.20 16.51
N ASN A 363 37.95 32.47 16.14
CA ASN A 363 38.78 31.74 17.08
C ASN A 363 39.77 32.70 17.74
N GLU A 364 39.84 32.64 19.07
CA GLU A 364 40.72 33.47 19.91
C GLU A 364 42.17 32.97 19.93
N THR A 365 42.38 31.70 19.56
CA THR A 365 43.65 30.99 19.66
C THR A 365 44.01 30.34 18.34
N ILE A 366 45.17 30.73 17.79
CA ILE A 366 45.78 30.05 16.63
C ILE A 366 46.92 29.19 17.15
N VAL A 367 46.80 27.87 16.95
CA VAL A 367 47.85 26.91 17.28
C VAL A 367 48.71 26.67 16.04
N VAL A 368 49.96 27.13 16.08
CA VAL A 368 50.94 26.85 15.02
C VAL A 368 51.94 25.82 15.53
N PRO A 369 52.01 24.62 14.92
CA PRO A 369 53.06 23.67 15.22
C PRO A 369 54.39 24.18 14.66
N PHE A 370 55.35 24.42 15.54
CA PHE A 370 56.74 24.67 15.16
C PHE A 370 57.58 23.43 15.51
N PRO A 371 58.51 23.02 14.63
CA PRO A 371 59.42 21.91 14.91
C PRO A 371 60.22 22.17 16.19
N VAL A 372 60.28 21.16 17.06
CA VAL A 372 60.97 21.25 18.35
C VAL A 372 62.47 21.49 18.21
N GLU A 373 63.07 21.18 17.06
CA GLU A 373 64.49 21.39 16.78
C GLU A 373 64.81 22.89 16.66
N VAL A 374 63.93 23.63 15.99
CA VAL A 374 64.02 25.09 15.88
C VAL A 374 63.82 25.70 17.26
N MET A 375 62.84 25.17 18.01
CA MET A 375 62.54 25.60 19.36
C MET A 375 63.71 25.30 20.31
N GLN A 376 64.34 24.12 20.25
CA GLN A 376 65.51 23.75 21.04
C GLN A 376 66.71 24.62 20.69
N HIS A 377 66.94 24.98 19.42
CA HIS A 377 68.01 25.93 19.09
C HIS A 377 67.71 27.32 19.66
N PHE A 378 66.46 27.76 19.60
CA PHE A 378 66.05 29.05 20.18
C PHE A 378 66.14 29.05 21.71
N LEU A 379 65.63 28.03 22.38
CA LEU A 379 65.74 27.85 23.83
C LEU A 379 67.18 27.57 24.24
N LYS A 380 67.98 26.81 23.51
CA LYS A 380 69.40 26.60 23.85
C LYS A 380 70.20 27.89 23.72
N LYS A 381 69.83 28.77 22.79
CA LYS A 381 70.44 30.10 22.66
C LYS A 381 70.05 31.06 23.80
N TYR A 382 68.88 30.89 24.42
CA TYR A 382 68.38 31.82 25.47
C TYR A 382 68.10 31.16 26.84
N GLY A 383 68.34 29.86 26.99
CA GLY A 383 67.81 29.02 28.07
C GLY A 383 68.90 28.49 28.99
N TYR A 384 68.91 29.12 30.15
CA TYR A 384 69.26 28.58 31.46
C TYR A 384 70.70 28.13 31.71
N LYS A 385 71.41 29.00 32.43
CA LYS A 385 72.63 28.70 33.19
C LYS A 385 72.42 27.40 33.97
N ASN A 386 73.12 26.37 33.56
CA ASN A 386 73.14 25.09 34.26
C ASN A 386 73.89 25.28 35.58
N CYS A 387 73.18 25.58 36.66
CA CYS A 387 73.70 25.50 38.02
C CYS A 387 73.70 24.03 38.46
N TYR A 388 74.62 23.25 37.91
CA TYR A 388 74.98 21.96 38.49
C TYR A 388 76.50 21.87 38.60
N ASN A 389 77.01 22.59 39.59
CA ASN A 389 78.27 22.23 40.23
C ASN A 389 77.97 20.98 41.04
N ASN A 390 78.43 19.82 40.58
CA ASN A 390 78.80 18.75 41.49
C ASN A 390 80.02 18.09 40.88
N ASP A 391 81.15 18.48 41.45
CA ASP A 391 82.32 17.64 41.59
C ASP A 391 81.86 16.21 41.90
N ASP A 392 82.23 15.26 41.06
CA ASP A 392 83.00 14.10 41.49
C ASP A 392 83.03 13.05 40.39
N LYS A 393 84.27 12.65 40.10
CA LYS A 393 84.65 11.60 39.17
C LYS A 393 84.07 10.29 39.66
N GLY A 394 83.12 9.70 38.93
CA GLY A 394 82.65 8.36 39.29
C GLY A 394 81.57 7.77 38.40
N ASN A 395 81.93 6.70 37.71
CA ASN A 395 81.07 5.66 37.14
C ASN A 395 80.17 5.98 35.94
N VAL A 396 80.68 5.50 34.80
CA VAL A 396 79.93 4.97 33.66
C VAL A 396 78.80 4.06 34.17
N SER A 397 77.56 4.54 34.11
CA SER A 397 76.39 3.68 34.23
C SER A 397 75.42 3.99 33.09
N LYS A 398 75.19 2.96 32.27
CA LYS A 398 74.17 2.84 31.22
C LYS A 398 72.89 3.58 31.61
N ARG A 399 72.60 4.73 31.00
CA ARG A 399 71.27 5.34 31.06
C ARG A 399 70.50 4.89 29.84
N ASN A 400 69.53 4.01 30.10
CA ASN A 400 68.46 3.61 29.20
C ASN A 400 67.90 4.81 28.44
N GLY A 401 67.59 4.59 27.16
CA GLY A 401 66.84 5.52 26.33
C GLY A 401 65.60 5.99 27.07
N LYS A 402 65.64 7.24 27.51
CA LYS A 402 64.44 7.98 27.85
C LYS A 402 63.90 8.46 26.52
N ASP A 403 62.85 7.81 26.05
CA ASP A 403 62.00 8.36 25.01
C ASP A 403 61.55 9.74 25.50
N TYR A 404 62.14 10.79 24.92
CA TYR A 404 61.71 12.15 25.17
C TYR A 404 60.34 12.29 24.50
N VAL A 405 59.30 11.96 25.25
CA VAL A 405 57.94 12.45 24.99
C VAL A 405 58.01 13.95 25.26
N LEU A 406 58.54 14.69 24.30
CA LEU A 406 58.56 16.15 24.35
C LEU A 406 57.11 16.59 24.33
N ASP A 407 56.67 17.09 25.48
CA ASP A 407 55.36 17.68 25.68
C ASP A 407 55.13 18.73 24.58
N MET A 408 54.22 18.41 23.67
CA MET A 408 53.83 19.24 22.55
C MET A 408 52.96 20.36 23.10
N THR A 409 53.51 21.28 23.89
CA THR A 409 52.76 22.46 24.32
C THR A 409 52.63 23.40 23.11
N PRO A 410 51.45 23.54 22.50
CA PRO A 410 51.27 24.49 21.41
C PRO A 410 51.53 25.91 21.92
N ILE A 411 52.30 26.69 21.17
CA ILE A 411 52.40 28.12 21.43
C ILE A 411 51.06 28.75 21.02
N VAL A 412 50.23 28.99 22.02
CA VAL A 412 48.98 29.74 21.90
C VAL A 412 49.33 31.21 21.78
N ILE A 413 49.19 31.80 20.59
CA ILE A 413 49.28 33.25 20.40
C ILE A 413 47.85 33.81 20.51
N PRO A 414 47.50 34.49 21.62
CA PRO A 414 46.19 35.14 21.73
C PRO A 414 46.12 36.33 20.78
N LYS A 415 44.98 36.51 20.09
CA LYS A 415 44.75 37.70 19.24
C LYS A 415 44.90 39.03 19.97
N SER A 416 44.69 39.05 21.29
CA SER A 416 44.75 40.27 22.12
C SER A 416 46.17 40.77 22.42
N VAL A 417 47.21 40.03 22.02
CA VAL A 417 48.57 40.41 22.32
C VAL A 417 49.06 41.37 21.23
N SER A 418 49.18 42.65 21.62
CA SER A 418 49.92 43.62 20.83
C SER A 418 51.34 43.06 20.55
N PRO A 419 51.94 43.32 19.38
CA PRO A 419 53.27 42.81 19.05
C PRO A 419 54.32 43.10 20.13
N ALA A 420 54.13 44.20 20.87
CA ALA A 420 54.98 44.62 21.98
C ALA A 420 54.96 43.64 23.17
N ASN A 421 53.82 43.03 23.48
CA ASN A 421 53.65 42.16 24.66
C ASN A 421 53.81 40.67 24.31
N LEU A 422 54.11 40.33 23.05
CA LEU A 422 54.23 38.94 22.59
C LEU A 422 55.49 38.28 23.18
N VAL A 423 56.57 39.04 23.30
CA VAL A 423 57.79 38.58 23.98
C VAL A 423 57.54 38.37 25.48
N GLU A 424 56.85 39.32 26.14
CA GLU A 424 56.54 39.23 27.57
C GLU A 424 55.58 38.08 27.90
N THR A 425 54.53 37.87 27.11
CA THR A 425 53.58 36.76 27.32
C THR A 425 54.22 35.40 27.07
N LEU A 426 55.13 35.30 26.10
CA LEU A 426 55.94 34.09 25.89
C LEU A 426 56.90 33.83 27.05
N ASP A 427 57.49 34.86 27.65
CA ASP A 427 58.38 34.69 28.80
C ASP A 427 57.64 34.43 30.11
N GLN A 428 56.47 35.04 30.35
CA GLN A 428 55.68 34.76 31.55
C GLN A 428 55.18 33.31 31.58
N LYS A 429 54.77 32.74 30.43
CA LYS A 429 54.37 31.32 30.37
C LYS A 429 55.53 30.34 30.55
N LYS A 430 56.80 30.73 30.37
CA LYS A 430 57.96 29.86 30.66
C LYS A 430 58.27 29.71 32.16
N SER A 431 57.68 30.54 33.02
CA SER A 431 57.89 30.47 34.47
C SER A 431 56.92 29.53 35.19
N LEU A 432 55.92 28.99 34.49
CA LEU A 432 55.10 27.86 34.91
C LEU A 432 55.64 26.60 34.24
#